data_AF-A0A7W1CUV6-F1
#
_entry.id   AF-A0A7W1CUV6-F1
#
_cell.length_a   1.000
_cell.length_b   1.000
_cell.length_c   1.000
_cell.angle_alpha   90.00
_cell.angle_beta   90.00
_cell.angle_gamma   90.00
#
_symmetry.space_group_name_H-M   'P 1'
#
loop_
_entity.id
_entity.type
_entity.pdbx_description
1 polymer ?
#
loop_
_entity_poly.entity_id
_entity_poly.type
_entity_poly.pdbx_seq_one_letter_code
_entity_poly.pdbx_strand_id
1 'polypeptide(L)'
;MRRMAGPILGLFLILAARELCAAPPASPDASPFPLPLEHYADSNRTSILEILRLRIAVDPFNLVASVIFLLAIVHTFLATKFMHLSHEWRDEHRAEIEAAGLTAEAKRQTDARADVSFKAEIMHFLGEVEVIFGIWVIPLLAAITFFKGWPAAEGYISHGVIFTEPMFVVVIMCIAATRPVLRFAEQCLSVVARLGDRTPAAWWLSILTVGPVLGSFITEPAAMIICALLLARQFYDLKPSLKFRYATLGLLFVNISVGGT
;
A
#
# COMPACT_ATOMS: atom_id res chain seq x y z
N MET A 1 14.93 33.49 -14.99
CA MET A 1 15.74 32.68 -14.04
C MET A 1 14.97 31.45 -13.54
N ARG A 2 14.78 30.44 -14.40
CA ARG A 2 14.21 29.13 -14.03
C ARG A 2 14.57 28.14 -15.14
N ARG A 3 15.71 27.46 -15.02
CA ARG A 3 16.13 26.26 -15.80
C ARG A 3 17.61 25.94 -15.54
N MET A 4 18.02 25.70 -14.29
CA MET A 4 19.38 25.19 -14.00
C MET A 4 19.46 24.22 -12.80
N ALA A 5 18.34 23.62 -12.36
CA ALA A 5 18.36 22.64 -11.26
C ALA A 5 18.43 21.17 -11.72
N GLY A 6 18.14 20.88 -13.01
CA GLY A 6 18.16 19.52 -13.56
C GLY A 6 19.54 18.87 -13.74
N PRO A 7 20.60 19.58 -14.19
CA PRO A 7 21.87 18.92 -14.47
C PRO A 7 22.72 18.68 -13.21
N ILE A 8 22.42 19.34 -12.09
CA ILE A 8 23.20 19.20 -10.84
C ILE A 8 22.88 17.88 -10.13
N LEU A 9 21.60 17.46 -10.13
CA LEU A 9 21.18 16.20 -9.53
C LEU A 9 21.65 14.98 -10.34
N GLY A 10 21.59 15.08 -11.67
CA GLY A 10 22.11 14.03 -12.57
C GLY A 10 23.63 13.90 -12.53
N LEU A 11 24.36 15.02 -12.40
CA LEU A 11 25.82 15.00 -12.30
C LEU A 11 26.31 14.44 -10.95
N PHE A 12 25.54 14.64 -9.86
CA PHE A 12 25.83 14.03 -8.55
C PHE A 12 25.65 12.50 -8.57
N LEU A 13 24.59 12.01 -9.25
CA LEU A 13 24.35 10.58 -9.47
C LEU A 13 25.45 9.92 -10.32
N ILE A 14 26.04 10.64 -11.27
CA ILE A 14 27.11 10.14 -12.14
C ILE A 14 28.49 10.19 -11.44
N LEU A 15 28.76 11.22 -10.62
CA LEU A 15 30.01 11.30 -9.85
C LEU A 15 30.09 10.20 -8.77
N ALA A 16 28.97 9.81 -8.18
CA ALA A 16 28.92 8.71 -7.22
C ALA A 16 29.11 7.32 -7.86
N ALA A 17 28.87 7.17 -9.17
CA ALA A 17 29.13 5.94 -9.92
C ALA A 17 30.63 5.72 -10.23
N ARG A 18 31.50 6.71 -10.01
CA ARG A 18 32.94 6.59 -10.30
C ARG A 18 33.75 5.96 -9.16
N GLU A 19 33.19 5.92 -7.95
CA GLU A 19 33.73 5.19 -6.79
C GLU A 19 33.42 3.66 -6.85
N LEU A 20 32.77 3.19 -7.93
CA LEU A 20 32.21 1.84 -8.11
C LEU A 20 33.23 0.73 -8.39
N CYS A 21 34.55 0.94 -8.27
CA CYS A 21 35.55 -0.11 -8.52
C CYS A 21 36.47 -0.45 -7.35
N ALA A 22 36.22 0.08 -6.15
CA ALA A 22 36.97 -0.31 -4.96
C ALA A 22 36.02 -0.50 -3.78
N ALA A 23 35.32 -1.64 -3.73
CA ALA A 23 34.71 -2.09 -2.48
C ALA A 23 35.87 -2.50 -1.54
N PRO A 24 36.11 -1.79 -0.42
CA PRO A 24 37.04 -2.27 0.58
C PRO A 24 36.42 -3.50 1.29
N PRO A 25 37.24 -4.42 1.80
CA PRO A 25 36.75 -5.58 2.54
C PRO A 25 35.92 -5.12 3.75
N ALA A 26 34.84 -5.86 4.01
CA ALA A 26 33.92 -5.59 5.11
C ALA A 26 34.70 -5.47 6.44
N SER A 27 34.61 -4.30 7.07
CA SER A 27 35.15 -4.09 8.41
C SER A 27 34.23 -4.80 9.42
N PRO A 28 34.77 -5.55 10.39
CA PRO A 28 33.97 -6.27 11.39
C PRO A 28 33.20 -5.36 12.36
N ASP A 29 33.53 -4.06 12.39
CA ASP A 29 32.84 -3.02 13.17
C ASP A 29 31.92 -2.16 12.27
N ALA A 30 31.04 -2.80 11.50
CA ALA A 30 29.99 -2.06 10.81
C ALA A 30 29.05 -1.46 11.86
N SER A 31 29.02 -0.12 11.96
CA SER A 31 28.11 0.58 12.86
C SER A 31 26.67 0.09 12.67
N PRO A 32 25.88 -0.04 13.76
CA PRO A 32 24.54 -0.61 13.67
C PRO A 32 23.70 0.18 12.67
N PHE A 33 23.04 -0.55 11.77
CA PHE A 33 22.16 0.01 10.77
C PHE A 33 20.72 -0.52 10.97
N PRO A 34 19.71 0.36 11.02
CA PRO A 34 19.79 1.82 11.00
C PRO A 34 20.44 2.39 12.27
N LEU A 35 21.00 3.61 12.18
CA LEU A 35 21.60 4.28 13.32
C LEU A 35 20.53 4.52 14.41
N PRO A 36 20.72 4.03 15.66
CA PRO A 36 19.73 4.20 16.72
C PRO A 36 19.47 5.67 17.06
N LEU A 37 18.24 6.00 17.46
CA LEU A 37 17.79 7.38 17.67
C LEU A 37 18.64 8.14 18.71
N GLU A 38 19.10 7.45 19.74
CA GLU A 38 19.94 7.99 20.82
C GLU A 38 21.32 8.48 20.37
N HIS A 39 21.78 8.04 19.18
CA HIS A 39 23.05 8.50 18.61
C HIS A 39 22.90 9.82 17.85
N TYR A 40 21.67 10.28 17.60
CA TYR A 40 21.43 11.62 17.08
C TYR A 40 21.42 12.61 18.25
N ALA A 41 22.30 13.61 18.21
CA ALA A 41 22.39 14.66 19.23
C ALA A 41 21.26 15.71 19.11
N ASP A 42 20.00 15.25 19.05
CA ASP A 42 18.81 16.08 18.77
C ASP A 42 17.92 16.33 19.99
N SER A 43 18.24 15.77 21.16
CA SER A 43 17.46 15.86 22.41
C SER A 43 17.20 17.29 22.92
N ASN A 44 18.05 18.26 22.56
CA ASN A 44 17.92 19.66 22.96
C ASN A 44 17.25 20.56 21.88
N ARG A 45 16.67 19.97 20.82
CA ARG A 45 16.06 20.73 19.72
C ARG A 45 14.54 20.66 19.77
N THR A 46 13.90 21.81 19.52
CA THR A 46 12.43 21.94 19.52
C THR A 46 11.84 22.04 18.12
N SER A 47 12.65 22.37 17.10
CA SER A 47 12.20 22.54 15.72
C SER A 47 12.40 21.27 14.89
N ILE A 48 11.32 20.75 14.29
CA ILE A 48 11.33 19.57 13.41
C ILE A 48 12.32 19.77 12.25
N LEU A 49 12.37 20.96 11.66
CA LEU A 49 13.26 21.24 10.53
C LEU A 49 14.74 21.17 10.93
N GLU A 50 15.08 21.59 12.15
CA GLU A 50 16.45 21.50 12.67
C GLU A 50 16.84 20.05 12.94
N ILE A 51 15.94 19.27 13.53
CA ILE A 51 16.13 17.83 13.75
C ILE A 51 16.39 17.12 12.42
N LEU A 52 15.55 17.37 11.40
CA LEU A 52 15.72 16.76 10.08
C LEU A 52 17.05 17.15 9.43
N ARG A 53 17.41 18.43 9.45
CA ARG A 53 18.71 18.89 8.90
C ARG A 53 19.89 18.24 9.61
N LEU A 54 19.84 18.11 10.94
CA LEU A 54 20.89 17.46 11.70
C LEU A 54 20.99 15.96 11.35
N ARG A 55 19.87 15.24 11.33
CA ARG A 55 19.84 13.81 11.01
C ARG A 55 20.31 13.52 9.59
N ILE A 56 20.04 14.43 8.64
CA ILE A 56 20.55 14.33 7.26
C ILE A 56 22.06 14.62 7.20
N ALA A 57 22.55 15.55 8.02
CA ALA A 57 23.98 15.85 8.09
C ALA A 57 24.78 14.68 8.70
N VAL A 58 24.20 13.98 9.69
CA VAL A 58 24.78 12.78 10.32
C VAL A 58 24.72 11.58 9.38
N ASP A 59 23.57 11.32 8.76
CA ASP A 59 23.42 10.24 7.80
C ASP A 59 22.60 10.70 6.57
N PRO A 60 23.27 10.97 5.43
CA PRO A 60 22.60 11.38 4.19
C PRO A 60 21.58 10.37 3.66
N PHE A 61 21.71 9.08 4.04
CA PHE A 61 20.74 8.05 3.70
C PHE A 61 19.33 8.40 4.20
N ASN A 62 19.20 9.09 5.35
CA ASN A 62 17.91 9.49 5.91
C ASN A 62 17.08 10.35 4.94
N LEU A 63 17.73 11.24 4.18
CA LEU A 63 17.04 12.05 3.17
C LEU A 63 16.50 11.17 2.04
N VAL A 64 17.34 10.26 1.53
CA VAL A 64 16.98 9.34 0.44
C VAL A 64 15.83 8.43 0.87
N ALA A 65 15.93 7.82 2.04
CA ALA A 65 14.89 6.98 2.63
C ALA A 65 13.57 7.76 2.79
N SER A 66 13.64 9.01 3.28
CA SER A 66 12.45 9.88 3.43
C SER A 66 11.79 10.21 2.09
N VAL A 67 12.58 10.47 1.04
CA VAL A 67 12.07 10.74 -0.31
C VAL A 67 11.44 9.48 -0.91
N ILE A 68 12.09 8.32 -0.79
CA ILE A 68 11.54 7.02 -1.23
C ILE A 68 10.20 6.76 -0.54
N PHE A 69 10.14 6.96 0.79
CA PHE A 69 8.91 6.79 1.56
C PHE A 69 7.80 7.77 1.13
N LEU A 70 8.14 9.04 0.91
CA LEU A 70 7.18 10.03 0.41
C LEU A 70 6.64 9.65 -0.96
N LEU A 71 7.50 9.21 -1.88
CA LEU A 71 7.08 8.77 -3.20
C LEU A 71 6.21 7.50 -3.12
N ALA A 72 6.49 6.60 -2.18
CA ALA A 72 5.64 5.45 -1.89
C ALA A 72 4.24 5.87 -1.45
N ILE A 73 4.14 6.82 -0.52
CA ILE A 73 2.85 7.39 -0.09
C ILE A 73 2.09 8.01 -1.27
N VAL A 74 2.78 8.83 -2.07
CA VAL A 74 2.18 9.46 -3.25
C VAL A 74 1.68 8.41 -4.24
N HIS A 75 2.45 7.34 -4.47
CA HIS A 75 2.03 6.22 -5.31
C HIS A 75 0.78 5.54 -4.75
N THR A 76 0.72 5.24 -3.45
CA THR A 76 -0.47 4.65 -2.81
C THR A 76 -1.73 5.48 -3.01
N PHE A 77 -1.64 6.82 -2.93
CA PHE A 77 -2.80 7.68 -3.22
C PHE A 77 -3.18 7.74 -4.71
N LEU A 78 -2.22 7.49 -5.61
CA LEU A 78 -2.45 7.42 -7.05
C LEU A 78 -2.94 6.04 -7.52
N ALA A 79 -2.90 5.01 -6.67
CA ALA A 79 -3.31 3.64 -6.96
C ALA A 79 -4.68 3.56 -7.66
N THR A 80 -5.68 4.30 -7.16
CA THR A 80 -7.02 4.35 -7.75
C THR A 80 -7.01 4.90 -9.18
N LYS A 81 -6.13 5.86 -9.50
CA LYS A 81 -6.01 6.41 -10.85
C LYS A 81 -5.37 5.41 -11.81
N PHE A 82 -4.34 4.68 -11.36
CA PHE A 82 -3.73 3.61 -12.15
C PHE A 82 -4.74 2.49 -12.43
N MET A 83 -5.52 2.11 -11.42
CA MET A 83 -6.58 1.11 -11.58
C MET A 83 -7.63 1.55 -12.61
N HIS A 84 -8.07 2.81 -12.55
CA HIS A 84 -9.00 3.38 -13.53
C HIS A 84 -8.45 3.34 -14.96
N LEU A 85 -7.19 3.76 -15.13
CA LEU A 85 -6.52 3.77 -16.43
C LEU A 85 -6.33 2.36 -16.99
N SER A 86 -6.10 1.38 -16.12
CA SER A 86 -6.09 -0.04 -16.48
C SER A 86 -7.43 -0.49 -17.06
N HIS A 87 -8.55 -0.09 -16.45
CA HIS A 87 -9.88 -0.45 -16.94
C HIS A 87 -10.17 0.19 -18.31
N GLU A 88 -9.87 1.49 -18.47
CA GLU A 88 -10.03 2.18 -19.76
C GLU A 88 -9.24 1.49 -20.88
N TRP A 89 -7.94 1.20 -20.65
CA TRP A 89 -7.10 0.55 -21.66
C TRP A 89 -7.45 -0.92 -21.89
N ARG A 90 -8.03 -1.61 -20.90
CA ARG A 90 -8.58 -2.97 -21.10
C ARG A 90 -9.81 -2.93 -21.99
N ASP A 91 -10.69 -1.96 -21.79
CA ASP A 91 -11.93 -1.84 -22.56
C ASP A 91 -11.65 -1.41 -24.01
N GLU A 92 -10.74 -0.45 -24.22
CA GLU A 92 -10.27 -0.05 -25.55
C GLU A 92 -9.66 -1.24 -26.31
N HIS A 93 -8.75 -1.98 -25.67
CA HIS A 93 -8.10 -3.12 -26.31
C HIS A 93 -9.09 -4.27 -26.62
N ARG A 94 -10.07 -4.49 -25.74
CA ARG A 94 -11.14 -5.47 -26.00
C ARG A 94 -11.95 -5.08 -27.23
N ALA A 95 -12.33 -3.82 -27.35
CA ALA A 95 -13.07 -3.30 -28.50
C ALA A 95 -12.25 -3.44 -29.80
N GLU A 96 -10.94 -3.19 -29.77
CA GLU A 96 -10.04 -3.40 -30.91
C GLU A 96 -9.97 -4.87 -31.34
N ILE A 97 -9.82 -5.80 -30.39
CA ILE A 97 -9.78 -7.25 -30.68
C ILE A 97 -11.11 -7.74 -31.26
N GLU A 98 -12.23 -7.27 -30.71
CA GLU A 98 -13.57 -7.59 -31.20
C GLU A 98 -13.77 -7.07 -32.62
N ALA A 99 -13.40 -5.82 -32.89
CA ALA A 99 -13.48 -5.23 -34.24
C ALA A 99 -12.55 -5.92 -35.26
N ALA A 100 -11.38 -6.39 -34.82
CA ALA A 100 -10.45 -7.13 -35.65
C ALA A 100 -10.83 -8.61 -35.86
N GLY A 101 -11.87 -9.12 -35.18
CA GLY A 101 -12.25 -10.52 -35.22
C GLY A 101 -11.18 -11.47 -34.66
N LEU A 102 -10.28 -10.96 -33.81
CA LEU A 102 -9.17 -11.70 -33.19
C LEU A 102 -9.55 -12.27 -31.81
N THR A 103 -10.85 -12.40 -31.55
CA THR A 103 -11.36 -12.92 -30.27
C THR A 103 -10.88 -14.34 -30.02
N ALA A 104 -10.87 -14.73 -28.74
CA ALA A 104 -10.55 -16.07 -28.29
C ALA A 104 -11.29 -17.16 -29.11
N GLU A 105 -12.57 -16.93 -29.39
CA GLU A 105 -13.44 -17.84 -30.15
C GLU A 105 -13.09 -17.93 -31.64
N ALA A 106 -12.46 -16.90 -32.22
CA ALA A 106 -12.01 -16.90 -33.62
C ALA A 106 -10.69 -17.66 -33.82
N LYS A 107 -9.96 -17.95 -32.75
CA LYS A 107 -8.70 -18.70 -32.80
C LYS A 107 -8.99 -20.20 -32.83
N ARG A 108 -8.30 -20.94 -33.72
CA ARG A 108 -8.49 -22.40 -33.94
C ARG A 108 -8.07 -23.31 -32.77
N GLN A 109 -7.59 -22.77 -31.66
CA GLN A 109 -7.12 -23.54 -30.51
C GLN A 109 -8.24 -23.69 -29.47
N THR A 110 -8.42 -24.92 -28.96
CA THR A 110 -9.47 -25.31 -28.01
C THR A 110 -9.43 -24.53 -26.67
N ASP A 111 -8.30 -23.89 -26.34
CA ASP A 111 -8.10 -23.07 -25.13
C ASP A 111 -7.53 -21.68 -25.44
N ALA A 112 -7.86 -21.10 -26.59
CA ALA A 112 -7.36 -19.78 -26.96
C ALA A 112 -7.83 -18.71 -25.97
N ARG A 113 -6.89 -18.02 -25.32
CA ARG A 113 -7.19 -16.87 -24.46
C ARG A 113 -7.28 -15.61 -25.30
N ALA A 114 -8.14 -14.68 -24.86
CA ALA A 114 -8.20 -13.35 -25.44
C ALA A 114 -6.84 -12.66 -25.26
N ASP A 115 -6.41 -11.90 -26.28
CA ASP A 115 -5.18 -11.12 -26.16
C ASP A 115 -5.37 -10.05 -25.09
N VAL A 116 -4.32 -9.83 -24.31
CA VAL A 116 -4.33 -8.89 -23.19
C VAL A 116 -3.49 -7.68 -23.52
N SER A 117 -3.96 -6.50 -23.12
CA SER A 117 -3.18 -5.28 -23.22
C SER A 117 -2.12 -5.29 -22.15
N PHE A 118 -0.86 -5.51 -22.54
CA PHE A 118 0.29 -5.46 -21.63
C PHE A 118 0.33 -4.13 -20.86
N LYS A 119 0.02 -3.02 -21.55
CA LYS A 119 -0.02 -1.68 -20.97
C LYS A 119 -1.07 -1.58 -19.86
N ALA A 120 -2.25 -2.18 -20.07
CA ALA A 120 -3.31 -2.17 -19.09
C ALA A 120 -2.96 -3.05 -17.88
N GLU A 121 -2.29 -4.18 -18.08
CA GLU A 121 -1.83 -5.04 -16.99
C GLU A 121 -0.77 -4.35 -16.13
N ILE A 122 0.15 -3.58 -16.72
CA ILE A 122 1.12 -2.78 -15.93
C ILE A 122 0.38 -1.75 -15.06
N MET A 123 -0.63 -1.06 -15.60
CA MET A 123 -1.40 -0.09 -14.81
C MET A 123 -2.23 -0.78 -13.72
N HIS A 124 -2.74 -1.98 -13.99
CA HIS A 124 -3.47 -2.78 -13.01
C HIS A 124 -2.55 -3.11 -11.83
N PHE A 125 -1.36 -3.64 -12.16
CA PHE A 125 -0.32 -3.98 -11.20
C PHE A 125 0.13 -2.76 -10.38
N LEU A 126 0.38 -1.60 -11.02
CA LEU A 126 0.71 -0.35 -10.33
C LEU A 126 -0.46 0.23 -9.50
N GLY A 127 -1.69 -0.24 -9.73
CA GLY A 127 -2.87 0.17 -9.00
C GLY A 127 -3.17 -0.68 -7.75
N GLU A 128 -2.49 -1.80 -7.56
CA GLU A 128 -2.66 -2.67 -6.39
C GLU A 128 -1.80 -2.17 -5.21
N VAL A 129 -2.43 -1.95 -4.05
CA VAL A 129 -1.74 -1.36 -2.89
C VAL A 129 -0.66 -2.29 -2.32
N GLU A 130 -0.87 -3.60 -2.37
CA GLU A 130 0.07 -4.64 -1.96
C GLU A 130 1.33 -4.63 -2.85
N VAL A 131 1.12 -4.45 -4.15
CA VAL A 131 2.20 -4.36 -5.14
C VAL A 131 3.02 -3.09 -4.93
N ILE A 132 2.38 -1.96 -4.64
CA ILE A 132 3.06 -0.70 -4.38
C ILE A 132 4.09 -0.87 -3.25
N PHE A 133 3.73 -1.54 -2.14
CA PHE A 133 4.68 -1.81 -1.07
C PHE A 133 5.88 -2.64 -1.55
N GLY A 134 5.65 -3.71 -2.30
CA GLY A 134 6.72 -4.55 -2.85
C GLY A 134 7.64 -3.81 -3.82
N ILE A 135 7.08 -2.99 -4.72
CA ILE A 135 7.84 -2.20 -5.68
C ILE A 135 8.81 -1.25 -4.97
N TRP A 136 8.36 -0.59 -3.89
CA TRP A 136 9.17 0.41 -3.17
C TRP A 136 10.24 -0.19 -2.25
N VAL A 137 10.16 -1.49 -1.92
CA VAL A 137 11.25 -2.20 -1.24
C VAL A 137 12.49 -2.27 -2.13
N ILE A 138 12.35 -2.41 -3.44
CA ILE A 138 13.47 -2.52 -4.39
C ILE A 138 14.38 -1.27 -4.36
N PRO A 139 13.89 -0.04 -4.61
CA PRO A 139 14.72 1.15 -4.55
C PRO A 139 15.23 1.44 -3.15
N LEU A 140 14.49 1.08 -2.09
CA LEU A 140 14.98 1.20 -0.71
C LEU A 140 16.19 0.29 -0.49
N LEU A 141 16.09 -0.99 -0.88
CA LEU A 141 17.18 -1.96 -0.73
C LEU A 141 18.39 -1.59 -1.59
N ALA A 142 18.16 -1.10 -2.81
CA ALA A 142 19.21 -0.57 -3.66
C ALA A 142 19.90 0.64 -3.01
N ALA A 143 19.15 1.55 -2.40
CA ALA A 143 19.71 2.69 -1.67
C ALA A 143 20.52 2.24 -0.45
N ILE A 144 20.03 1.29 0.35
CA ILE A 144 20.79 0.76 1.50
C ILE A 144 22.10 0.13 1.01
N THR A 145 22.02 -0.72 -0.01
CA THR A 145 23.20 -1.39 -0.59
C THR A 145 24.22 -0.38 -1.11
N PHE A 146 23.74 0.70 -1.75
CA PHE A 146 24.58 1.75 -2.29
C PHE A 146 25.26 2.60 -1.21
N PHE A 147 24.54 3.00 -0.15
CA PHE A 147 25.08 3.89 0.89
C PHE A 147 25.82 3.15 2.01
N LYS A 148 25.44 1.91 2.32
CA LYS A 148 25.90 1.15 3.50
C LYS A 148 26.54 -0.21 3.14
N GLY A 149 26.48 -0.61 1.88
CA GLY A 149 26.99 -1.90 1.40
C GLY A 149 25.98 -3.04 1.55
N TRP A 150 26.24 -4.13 0.81
CA TRP A 150 25.40 -5.33 0.84
C TRP A 150 25.29 -5.99 2.22
N PRO A 151 26.36 -6.12 3.04
CA PRO A 151 26.24 -6.74 4.37
C PRO A 151 25.28 -5.99 5.31
N ALA A 152 25.23 -4.66 5.23
CA ALA A 152 24.29 -3.87 6.01
C ALA A 152 22.84 -4.05 5.52
N ALA A 153 22.63 -4.15 4.20
CA ALA A 153 21.33 -4.44 3.59
C ALA A 153 20.79 -5.83 3.96
N GLU A 154 21.63 -6.86 3.85
CA GLU A 154 21.30 -8.23 4.24
C GLU A 154 21.03 -8.31 5.75
N GLY A 155 21.92 -7.77 6.58
CA GLY A 155 21.74 -7.74 8.03
C GLY A 155 20.45 -7.03 8.46
N TYR A 156 20.10 -5.92 7.79
CA TYR A 156 18.85 -5.20 8.03
C TYR A 156 17.62 -6.05 7.75
N ILE A 157 17.57 -6.71 6.59
CA ILE A 157 16.43 -7.57 6.22
C ILE A 157 16.37 -8.81 7.12
N SER A 158 17.49 -9.49 7.34
CA SER A 158 17.53 -10.78 8.02
C SER A 158 17.31 -10.65 9.54
N HIS A 159 17.80 -9.57 10.15
CA HIS A 159 17.84 -9.44 11.62
C HIS A 159 17.28 -8.11 12.16
N GLY A 160 17.28 -7.04 11.36
CA GLY A 160 16.87 -5.71 11.79
C GLY A 160 15.37 -5.43 11.69
N VAL A 161 14.65 -6.09 10.78
CA VAL A 161 13.23 -5.85 10.54
C VAL A 161 12.38 -6.95 11.16
N ILE A 162 11.36 -6.54 11.93
CA ILE A 162 10.37 -7.46 12.51
C ILE A 162 9.16 -7.53 11.56
N PHE A 163 9.02 -8.65 10.86
CA PHE A 163 7.93 -8.86 9.90
C PHE A 163 6.63 -9.39 10.54
N THR A 164 6.60 -9.63 11.85
CA THR A 164 5.45 -10.22 12.54
C THR A 164 4.18 -9.44 12.32
N GLU A 165 4.20 -8.12 12.52
CA GLU A 165 3.00 -7.28 12.35
C GLU A 165 2.58 -7.17 10.87
N PRO A 166 3.46 -6.84 9.91
CA PRO A 166 3.06 -6.78 8.50
C PRO A 166 2.54 -8.11 7.96
N MET A 167 3.18 -9.24 8.29
CA MET A 167 2.73 -10.56 7.86
C MET A 167 1.39 -10.91 8.48
N PHE A 168 1.20 -10.62 9.78
CA PHE A 168 -0.08 -10.81 10.43
C PHE A 168 -1.19 -10.03 9.72
N VAL A 169 -0.99 -8.74 9.46
CA VAL A 169 -1.96 -7.91 8.74
C VAL A 169 -2.26 -8.50 7.36
N VAL A 170 -1.25 -8.86 6.56
CA VAL A 170 -1.47 -9.47 5.23
C VAL A 170 -2.30 -10.75 5.33
N VAL A 171 -1.95 -11.65 6.25
CA VAL A 171 -2.65 -12.93 6.44
C VAL A 171 -4.11 -12.70 6.83
N ILE A 172 -4.37 -11.84 7.82
CA ILE A 172 -5.74 -11.62 8.27
C ILE A 172 -6.56 -10.86 7.22
N MET A 173 -5.96 -9.95 6.44
CA MET A 173 -6.61 -9.29 5.31
C MET A 173 -7.04 -10.32 4.25
N CYS A 174 -6.14 -11.23 3.87
CA CYS A 174 -6.44 -12.32 2.93
C CYS A 174 -7.58 -13.20 3.44
N ILE A 175 -7.55 -13.63 4.70
CA ILE A 175 -8.58 -14.49 5.30
C ILE A 175 -9.92 -13.75 5.41
N ALA A 176 -9.91 -12.49 5.85
CA ALA A 176 -11.10 -11.65 6.02
C ALA A 176 -11.82 -11.36 4.70
N ALA A 177 -11.06 -11.23 3.59
CA ALA A 177 -11.61 -11.01 2.26
C ALA A 177 -12.26 -12.27 1.64
N THR A 178 -12.12 -13.45 2.26
CA THR A 178 -12.68 -14.69 1.70
C THR A 178 -14.21 -14.74 1.81
N ARG A 179 -14.85 -15.37 0.82
CA ARG A 179 -16.32 -15.52 0.78
C ARG A 179 -16.90 -16.20 2.03
N PRO A 180 -16.32 -17.28 2.58
CA PRO A 180 -16.87 -17.94 3.77
C PRO A 180 -16.88 -17.02 4.99
N VAL A 181 -15.80 -16.28 5.24
CA VAL A 181 -15.69 -15.35 6.37
C VAL A 181 -16.70 -14.21 6.22
N LEU A 182 -16.82 -13.63 5.03
CA LEU A 182 -17.80 -12.58 4.75
C LEU A 182 -19.24 -13.06 4.96
N ARG A 183 -19.58 -14.28 4.52
CA ARG A 183 -20.91 -14.85 4.72
C ARG A 183 -21.21 -15.11 6.18
N PHE A 184 -20.24 -15.59 6.95
CA PHE A 184 -20.39 -15.79 8.38
C PHE A 184 -20.66 -14.46 9.10
N ALA A 185 -19.85 -13.43 8.81
CA ALA A 185 -20.05 -12.09 9.35
C ALA A 185 -21.41 -11.51 8.96
N GLU A 186 -21.81 -11.66 7.69
CA GLU A 186 -23.14 -11.26 7.20
C GLU A 186 -24.25 -11.95 8.00
N GLN A 187 -24.15 -13.25 8.25
CA GLN A 187 -25.13 -13.99 9.04
C GLN A 187 -25.22 -13.45 10.48
N CYS A 188 -24.09 -13.20 11.14
CA CYS A 188 -24.05 -12.61 12.48
C CYS A 188 -24.71 -11.23 12.52
N LEU A 189 -24.34 -10.32 11.61
CA LEU A 189 -24.94 -8.99 11.53
C LEU A 189 -26.42 -9.04 11.15
N SER A 190 -26.84 -10.02 10.35
CA SER A 190 -28.24 -10.18 9.97
C SER A 190 -29.14 -10.44 11.17
N VAL A 191 -28.63 -11.03 12.26
CA VAL A 191 -29.38 -11.24 13.51
C VAL A 191 -29.79 -9.91 14.13
N VAL A 192 -28.87 -8.93 14.13
CA VAL A 192 -29.15 -7.59 14.65
C VAL A 192 -30.00 -6.80 13.66
N ALA A 193 -29.70 -6.90 12.36
CA ALA A 193 -30.47 -6.21 11.31
C ALA A 193 -31.94 -6.68 11.22
N ARG A 194 -32.25 -7.89 11.69
CA ARG A 194 -33.64 -8.37 11.81
C ARG A 194 -34.50 -7.51 12.73
N LEU A 195 -33.90 -6.79 13.69
CA LEU A 195 -34.66 -5.87 14.56
C LEU A 195 -35.29 -4.70 13.77
N GLY A 196 -34.75 -4.39 12.60
CA GLY A 196 -35.29 -3.37 11.68
C GLY A 196 -35.67 -3.95 10.32
N ASP A 197 -36.24 -5.17 10.29
CA ASP A 197 -36.73 -5.87 9.10
C ASP A 197 -35.70 -6.04 7.97
N ARG A 198 -34.40 -6.03 8.31
CA ARG A 198 -33.30 -6.10 7.33
C ARG A 198 -33.36 -5.02 6.26
N THR A 199 -33.94 -3.87 6.58
CA THR A 199 -33.90 -2.69 5.71
C THR A 199 -32.45 -2.22 5.49
N PRO A 200 -32.15 -1.48 4.41
CA PRO A 200 -30.81 -0.93 4.19
C PRO A 200 -30.33 -0.04 5.36
N ALA A 201 -31.24 0.68 6.00
CA ALA A 201 -30.96 1.47 7.20
C ALA A 201 -30.63 0.58 8.42
N ALA A 202 -31.35 -0.52 8.60
CA ALA A 202 -31.06 -1.49 9.67
C ALA A 202 -29.71 -2.16 9.47
N TRP A 203 -29.35 -2.51 8.23
CA TRP A 203 -28.01 -2.99 7.89
C TRP A 203 -26.93 -1.95 8.15
N TRP A 204 -27.13 -0.71 7.70
CA TRP A 204 -26.19 0.39 7.94
C TRP A 204 -25.95 0.61 9.44
N LEU A 205 -27.01 0.65 10.25
CA LEU A 205 -26.90 0.76 11.72
C LEU A 205 -26.22 -0.46 12.33
N SER A 206 -26.56 -1.67 11.87
CA SER A 206 -25.99 -2.91 12.39
C SER A 206 -24.49 -2.99 12.09
N ILE A 207 -24.06 -2.60 10.89
CA ILE A 207 -22.64 -2.57 10.51
C ILE A 207 -21.88 -1.53 11.33
N LEU A 208 -22.43 -0.32 11.52
CA LEU A 208 -21.76 0.74 12.27
C LEU A 208 -21.72 0.53 13.79
N THR A 209 -22.55 -0.36 14.33
CA THR A 209 -22.60 -0.65 15.77
C THR A 209 -21.90 -1.96 16.12
N VAL A 210 -22.22 -3.04 15.41
CA VAL A 210 -21.65 -4.37 15.64
C VAL A 210 -20.24 -4.48 15.06
N GLY A 211 -19.96 -3.79 13.94
CA GLY A 211 -18.64 -3.79 13.31
C GLY A 211 -17.50 -3.37 14.24
N PRO A 212 -17.61 -2.23 14.93
CA PRO A 212 -16.64 -1.82 15.95
C PRO A 212 -16.44 -2.84 17.07
N VAL A 213 -17.52 -3.43 17.58
CA VAL A 213 -17.47 -4.47 18.62
C VAL A 213 -16.73 -5.71 18.11
N LEU A 214 -16.99 -6.14 16.88
CA LEU A 214 -16.25 -7.25 16.25
C LEU A 214 -14.76 -6.91 16.03
N GLY A 215 -14.44 -5.63 15.84
CA GLY A 215 -13.06 -5.12 15.80
C GLY A 215 -12.28 -5.43 17.07
N SER A 216 -12.90 -5.25 18.24
CA SER A 216 -12.30 -5.55 19.54
C SER A 216 -12.02 -7.04 19.77
N PHE A 217 -12.78 -7.94 19.11
CA PHE A 217 -12.66 -9.39 19.30
C PHE A 217 -11.75 -10.09 18.28
N ILE A 218 -11.55 -9.49 17.11
CA ILE A 218 -10.76 -10.09 16.02
C ILE A 218 -9.46 -9.32 15.88
N THR A 219 -9.47 -8.30 15.01
CA THR A 219 -8.40 -7.33 14.78
C THR A 219 -9.00 -6.16 14.03
N GLU A 220 -8.45 -4.97 14.22
CA GLU A 220 -8.92 -3.77 13.51
C GLU A 220 -8.91 -3.95 11.98
N PRO A 221 -7.84 -4.46 11.34
CA PRO A 221 -7.82 -4.53 9.88
C PRO A 221 -8.81 -5.56 9.32
N ALA A 222 -9.09 -6.67 10.02
CA ALA A 222 -10.14 -7.61 9.61
C ALA A 222 -11.51 -6.97 9.69
N ALA A 223 -11.83 -6.32 10.82
CA ALA A 223 -13.13 -5.71 11.02
C ALA A 223 -13.39 -4.59 10.02
N MET A 224 -12.37 -3.76 9.72
CA MET A 224 -12.47 -2.73 8.69
C MET A 224 -12.81 -3.32 7.32
N ILE A 225 -12.11 -4.37 6.89
CA ILE A 225 -12.35 -5.02 5.59
C ILE A 225 -13.74 -5.66 5.53
N ILE A 226 -14.10 -6.46 6.54
CA ILE A 226 -15.39 -7.16 6.57
C ILE A 226 -16.53 -6.14 6.54
N CYS A 227 -16.48 -5.13 7.41
CA CYS A 227 -17.54 -4.13 7.49
C CYS A 227 -17.62 -3.27 6.22
N ALA A 228 -16.48 -2.90 5.63
CA ALA A 228 -16.46 -2.15 4.37
C ALA A 228 -17.05 -2.97 3.21
N LEU A 229 -16.73 -4.26 3.11
CA LEU A 229 -17.27 -5.15 2.09
C LEU A 229 -18.77 -5.42 2.28
N LEU A 230 -19.24 -5.57 3.53
CA LEU A 230 -20.66 -5.69 3.83
C LEU A 230 -21.41 -4.39 3.52
N LEU A 231 -20.84 -3.24 3.85
CA LEU A 231 -21.41 -1.94 3.53
C LEU A 231 -21.49 -1.71 2.02
N ALA A 232 -20.45 -2.13 1.28
CA ALA A 232 -20.44 -2.03 -0.17
C ALA A 232 -21.63 -2.79 -0.79
N ARG A 233 -21.85 -4.04 -0.37
CA ARG A 233 -22.94 -4.91 -0.89
C ARG A 233 -24.33 -4.49 -0.43
N GLN A 234 -24.50 -4.14 0.84
CA GLN A 234 -25.83 -3.91 1.42
C GLN A 234 -26.31 -2.46 1.24
N PHE A 235 -25.39 -1.51 1.10
CA PHE A 235 -25.71 -0.09 1.12
C PHE A 235 -25.18 0.68 -0.10
N TYR A 236 -23.95 0.44 -0.57
CA TYR A 236 -23.40 1.22 -1.69
C TYR A 236 -23.94 0.81 -3.07
N ASP A 237 -24.43 -0.42 -3.22
CA ASP A 237 -25.15 -0.86 -4.42
C ASP A 237 -26.42 -0.02 -4.69
N LEU A 238 -26.99 0.61 -3.65
CA LEU A 238 -28.12 1.55 -3.76
C LEU A 238 -27.70 2.94 -4.26
N LYS A 239 -26.43 3.12 -4.64
CA LYS A 239 -25.83 4.36 -5.15
C LYS A 239 -26.12 5.60 -4.28
N PRO A 240 -25.83 5.58 -2.97
CA PRO A 240 -25.97 6.75 -2.11
C PRO A 240 -25.07 7.89 -2.57
N SER A 241 -25.36 9.12 -2.12
CA SER A 241 -24.56 10.31 -2.47
C SER A 241 -23.09 10.14 -2.07
N LEU A 242 -22.19 10.76 -2.83
CA LEU A 242 -20.75 10.65 -2.58
C LEU A 242 -20.35 11.10 -1.17
N LYS A 243 -20.95 12.20 -0.70
CA LYS A 243 -20.77 12.72 0.67
C LYS A 243 -21.15 11.67 1.71
N PHE A 244 -22.27 10.99 1.51
CA PHE A 244 -22.76 10.00 2.47
C PHE A 244 -21.90 8.72 2.48
N ARG A 245 -21.35 8.30 1.33
CA ARG A 245 -20.38 7.19 1.28
C ARG A 245 -19.14 7.52 2.09
N TYR A 246 -18.49 8.64 1.83
CA TYR A 246 -17.28 9.01 2.56
C TYR A 246 -17.55 9.24 4.05
N ALA A 247 -18.67 9.86 4.41
CA ALA A 247 -19.05 10.04 5.81
C ALA A 247 -19.28 8.71 6.52
N THR A 248 -19.99 7.76 5.88
CA THR A 248 -20.23 6.44 6.47
C THR A 248 -18.93 5.64 6.62
N LEU A 249 -18.08 5.63 5.59
CA LEU A 249 -16.82 4.89 5.63
C LEU A 249 -15.86 5.48 6.68
N GLY A 250 -15.78 6.81 6.75
CA GLY A 250 -15.01 7.51 7.77
C GLY A 250 -15.52 7.23 9.18
N LEU A 251 -16.84 7.29 9.40
CA LEU A 251 -17.45 6.96 10.69
C LEU A 251 -17.18 5.51 11.10
N LEU A 252 -17.31 4.56 10.16
CA LEU A 252 -17.02 3.15 10.38
C LEU A 252 -15.56 2.94 10.83
N PHE A 253 -14.60 3.50 10.10
CA PHE A 253 -13.18 3.32 10.40
C PHE A 253 -12.77 4.00 11.70
N VAL A 254 -13.28 5.21 11.98
CA VAL A 254 -13.05 5.87 13.26
C VAL A 254 -13.62 5.03 14.41
N ASN A 255 -14.85 4.51 14.28
CA ASN A 255 -15.45 3.70 15.34
C ASN A 255 -14.69 2.39 15.57
N ILE A 256 -14.24 1.70 14.50
CA ILE A 256 -13.44 0.48 14.64
C ILE A 256 -12.09 0.80 15.31
N SER A 257 -11.44 1.89 14.92
CA SER A 257 -10.16 2.31 15.50
C SER A 257 -10.28 2.73 16.97
N VAL A 258 -11.40 3.35 17.37
CA VAL A 258 -11.66 3.69 18.79
C VAL A 258 -12.04 2.45 19.61
N GLY A 259 -12.77 1.51 19.01
CA GLY A 259 -13.21 0.28 19.69
C GLY A 259 -12.09 -0.75 19.91
N GLY A 260 -10.89 -0.56 19.36
CA GLY A 260 -9.76 -1.49 19.45
C GLY A 260 -8.91 -1.41 20.73
N THR A 261 -9.22 -0.50 21.65
CA THR A 261 -8.55 -0.38 22.98
C THR A 261 -9.25 -1.16 24.06
#